data_AF-A0A0Q7EVE6-F1
#
_entry.id   AF-A0A0Q7EVE6-F1
#
_cell.length_a   1.000
_cell.length_b   1.000
_cell.length_c   1.000
_cell.angle_alpha   90.00
_cell.angle_beta   90.00
_cell.angle_gamma   90.00
#
_symmetry.space_group_name_H-M   'P 1'
#
loop_
_entity.id
_entity.type
_entity.pdbx_description
1 polymer ?
#
loop_
_entity_poly.entity_id
_entity_poly.type
_entity_poly.pdbx_seq_one_letter_code
_entity_poly.pdbx_strand_id
1 'polypeptide(L)' 'MDATNPADQHWQTAMDWLLRQHESDLAAQQDGAPAAAPAGLAAWLAADPAHRAAFQEASRVWLLTGLVPPSGG' A
#
# COMPACT_ATOMS: atom_id res chain seq x y z
N MET A 1 -19.37 1.47 -12.14
CA MET A 1 -17.91 1.24 -12.11
C MET A 1 -17.73 -0.26 -12.18
N ASP A 2 -17.62 -0.79 -13.40
CA ASP A 2 -17.49 -2.23 -13.62
C ASP A 2 -16.07 -2.67 -13.34
N ALA A 3 -15.85 -3.36 -12.21
CA ALA A 3 -14.59 -3.97 -11.82
C ALA A 3 -14.29 -5.26 -12.61
N THR A 4 -14.53 -5.25 -13.92
CA THR A 4 -14.43 -6.45 -14.78
C THR A 4 -13.01 -6.65 -15.32
N ASN A 5 -12.10 -5.68 -15.16
CA ASN A 5 -10.71 -5.82 -15.57
C ASN A 5 -9.85 -6.32 -14.39
N PRO A 6 -9.15 -7.47 -14.53
CA PRO A 6 -8.22 -7.98 -13.52
C PRO A 6 -7.15 -6.97 -13.09
N ALA A 7 -6.71 -6.08 -13.99
CA ALA A 7 -5.74 -5.04 -13.65
C ALA A 7 -6.30 -4.04 -12.63
N ASP A 8 -7.56 -3.64 -12.76
CA ASP A 8 -8.21 -2.72 -11.83
C ASP A 8 -8.41 -3.39 -10.45
N GLN A 9 -8.69 -4.70 -10.43
CA GLN A 9 -8.79 -5.48 -9.19
C GLN A 9 -7.44 -5.59 -8.47
N HIS A 10 -6.36 -5.84 -9.21
CA HIS A 10 -5.01 -5.86 -8.65
C HIS A 10 -4.58 -4.49 -8.14
N TRP A 11 -4.95 -3.42 -8.85
CA TRP A 11 -4.69 -2.04 -8.42
C TRP A 11 -5.44 -1.70 -7.13
N GLN A 12 -6.73 -2.05 -7.03
CA GLN A 12 -7.50 -1.83 -5.81
C GLN A 12 -6.89 -2.61 -4.63
N THR A 13 -6.51 -3.87 -4.86
CA THR A 13 -5.87 -4.70 -3.82
C THR A 13 -4.52 -4.10 -3.38
N ALA A 14 -3.75 -3.56 -4.32
CA ALA A 14 -2.50 -2.85 -4.02
C ALA A 14 -2.72 -1.61 -3.15
N MET A 15 -3.76 -0.81 -3.44
CA MET A 15 -4.12 0.37 -2.64
C MET A 15 -4.52 -0.02 -1.21
N ASP A 16 -5.29 -1.10 -1.05
CA ASP A 16 -5.67 -1.60 0.28
C ASP A 16 -4.43 -2.04 1.09
N TRP A 17 -3.43 -2.63 0.44
CA TRP A 17 -2.15 -2.97 1.08
C TRP A 17 -1.34 -1.75 1.49
N LEU A 18 -1.36 -0.67 0.70
CA LEU A 18 -0.67 0.57 1.04
C LEU A 18 -1.32 1.29 2.23
N LEU A 19 -2.65 1.31 2.28
CA LEU A 19 -3.39 1.86 3.41
C LEU A 19 -3.06 1.12 4.72
N ARG A 20 -3.08 -0.21 4.70
CA ARG A 20 -2.73 -1.03 5.88
C ARG A 20 -1.28 -0.84 6.33
N GLN A 21 -0.34 -0.68 5.40
CA GLN A 21 1.05 -0.33 5.73
C GLN A 21 1.12 1.02 6.43
N HIS A 22 0.47 2.03 5.86
CA HIS A 22 0.46 3.37 6.42
C HIS A 22 -0.17 3.38 7.82
N GLU A 23 -1.28 2.68 8.03
CA GLU A 23 -1.91 2.56 9.35
C GLU A 23 -0.99 1.88 10.37
N SER A 24 -0.32 0.80 9.96
CA SER A 24 0.66 0.11 10.81
C SER A 24 1.85 1.00 11.15
N ASP A 25 2.33 1.81 10.20
CA ASP A 25 3.44 2.73 10.40
C ASP A 25 3.06 3.87 11.36
N LEU A 26 1.82 4.37 11.27
CA LEU A 26 1.30 5.38 12.20
C LEU A 26 1.17 4.82 13.62
N ALA A 27 0.61 3.62 13.77
CA ALA A 27 0.50 2.96 15.08
C ALA A 27 1.88 2.71 15.70
N ALA A 28 2.84 2.24 14.90
CA ALA A 28 4.22 2.04 15.32
C ALA A 28 4.88 3.35 15.82
N GLN A 29 4.66 4.46 15.12
CA GLN A 29 5.13 5.79 15.54
C GLN A 29 4.52 6.24 16.87
N GLN A 30 3.23 5.96 17.10
CA GLN A 30 2.54 6.32 18.34
C GLN A 30 3.00 5.49 19.54
N ASP A 31 3.21 4.19 19.33
CA ASP A 31 3.58 3.26 20.40
C ASP A 31 5.10 3.18 20.63
N GLY A 32 5.91 3.87 19.82
CA GLY A 32 7.38 3.76 19.84
C GLY A 32 7.91 2.40 19.39
N ALA A 33 7.07 1.62 18.70
CA ALA A 33 7.38 0.30 18.17
C ALA A 33 7.97 0.40 16.75
N PRO A 34 8.71 -0.61 16.27
CA PRO A 34 9.12 -0.64 14.87
C PRO A 34 7.94 -0.87 13.93
N ALA A 35 7.94 -0.17 12.80
CA ALA A 35 7.01 -0.40 11.70
C ALA A 35 7.10 -1.86 11.20
N ALA A 36 5.95 -2.49 10.96
CA ALA A 36 5.85 -3.87 10.49
C ALA A 36 5.04 -3.93 9.20
N ALA A 37 5.54 -4.69 8.22
CA ALA A 37 4.78 -4.94 7.01
C ALA A 37 3.51 -5.76 7.34
N PRO A 38 2.36 -5.44 6.74
CA PRO A 38 1.13 -6.21 6.91
C PRO A 38 1.34 -7.69 6.58
N ALA A 39 0.84 -8.55 7.45
CA ALA A 39 0.90 -9.99 7.26
C ALA A 39 0.22 -10.38 5.93
N GLY A 40 0.95 -11.10 5.07
CA GLY A 40 0.45 -11.60 3.79
C GLY A 40 0.79 -10.74 2.57
N LEU A 41 1.27 -9.50 2.74
CA LEU A 41 1.68 -8.66 1.60
C LEU A 41 2.78 -9.34 0.76
N ALA A 42 3.81 -9.86 1.41
CA ALA A 42 4.91 -10.55 0.73
C ALA A 42 4.42 -11.78 -0.06
N ALA A 43 3.47 -12.53 0.48
CA ALA A 43 2.89 -13.68 -0.19
C ALA A 43 2.06 -13.27 -1.43
N TRP A 44 1.26 -12.20 -1.30
CA TRP A 44 0.49 -11.66 -2.41
C TRP A 44 1.40 -11.14 -3.55
N LEU A 45 2.47 -10.41 -3.21
CA LEU A 45 3.47 -9.95 -4.18
C LEU A 45 4.25 -11.09 -4.85
N ALA A 46 4.48 -12.19 -4.13
CA ALA A 46 5.17 -13.36 -4.68
C ALA A 46 4.27 -14.17 -5.64
N ALA A 47 2.95 -14.14 -5.44
CA ALA A 47 2.00 -14.98 -6.17
C ALA A 47 1.92 -14.66 -7.68
N ASP A 48 2.01 -13.39 -8.08
CA ASP A 48 1.90 -12.99 -9.49
C ASP A 48 2.75 -11.73 -9.80
N PRO A 49 3.52 -11.72 -10.91
CA PRO A 49 4.16 -10.51 -11.41
C PRO A 49 3.22 -9.30 -11.59
N ALA A 50 1.96 -9.52 -11.99
CA ALA A 50 0.96 -8.48 -12.15
C ALA A 50 0.60 -7.81 -10.82
N HIS A 51 0.62 -8.54 -9.70
CA HIS A 51 0.44 -7.95 -8.37
C HIS A 51 1.58 -6.99 -8.03
N ARG A 52 2.83 -7.37 -8.37
CA ARG A 52 3.99 -6.51 -8.15
C ARG A 52 3.92 -5.24 -8.99
N ALA A 53 3.54 -5.36 -10.26
CA ALA A 53 3.39 -4.21 -11.15
C ALA A 53 2.30 -3.25 -10.65
N ALA A 54 1.13 -3.79 -10.26
CA ALA A 54 0.04 -2.99 -9.70
C ALA A 54 0.46 -2.31 -8.38
N PHE A 55 1.17 -3.03 -7.51
CA PHE A 55 1.67 -2.48 -6.26
C PHE A 55 2.70 -1.38 -6.44
N GLN A 56 3.64 -1.55 -7.38
CA GLN A 56 4.63 -0.52 -7.70
C GLN A 56 3.97 0.75 -8.26
N GLU A 57 2.99 0.59 -9.14
CA GLU A 57 2.25 1.73 -9.69
C GLU A 57 1.43 2.44 -8.62
N ALA A 58 0.67 1.68 -7.82
CA ALA A 58 -0.07 2.22 -6.68
C ALA A 58 0.86 2.94 -5.69
N SER A 59 2.04 2.38 -5.40
CA SER A 59 3.04 2.99 -4.51
C SER A 59 3.56 4.31 -5.09
N ARG A 60 3.82 4.35 -6.40
CA ARG A 60 4.26 5.57 -7.08
C ARG A 60 3.19 6.65 -7.02
N VAL A 61 1.94 6.30 -7.31
CA VAL A 61 0.80 7.22 -7.20
C VAL A 61 0.66 7.71 -5.76
N TRP A 62 0.71 6.82 -4.78
CA TRP A 62 0.64 7.13 -3.35
C TRP A 62 1.72 8.13 -2.92
N LEU A 63 2.98 7.92 -3.34
CA LEU A 63 4.09 8.84 -3.07
C LEU A 63 3.90 10.20 -3.73
N LEU A 64 3.39 10.24 -4.97
CA LEU A 64 3.08 11.50 -5.66
C LEU A 64 1.95 12.26 -4.96
N THR A 65 0.95 11.56 -4.43
CA THR A 65 -0.12 12.16 -3.62
C THR A 65 0.35 12.55 -2.21
N GLY A 66 1.38 11.88 -1.69
CA GLY A 66 1.99 12.11 -0.37
C GLY A 66 2.98 13.28 -0.30
N LEU A 67 3.09 14.11 -1.35
CA LEU A 67 3.87 15.37 -1.34
C LEU A 67 3.30 16.47 -0.41
N VAL A 68 2.38 16.13 0.50
CA VAL A 68 1.95 17.02 1.58
C VAL A 68 2.06 16.27 2.92
N PRO A 69 3.18 16.43 3.64
CA PRO A 69 3.15 16.18 5.08
C PRO A 69 2.24 17.24 5.74
N PRO A 70 1.33 16.91 6.68
CA PRO A 70 1.05 17.89 7.72
C PRO A 70 2.38 18.08 8.45
N SER A 71 2.97 19.26 8.28
CA SER A 71 4.15 19.70 9.02
C SER A 71 3.92 19.34 10.48
N GLY A 72 4.75 18.43 11.01
CA GLY A 72 4.89 18.31 12.45
C GLY A 72 5.28 19.68 12.99
N GLY A 73 4.42 20.26 13.80
CA GLY A 73 4.59 21.51 14.53
C GLY A 73 3.97 21.36 15.89
#